data_AF-A0A7C9VQK1-F1
#
_entry.id   AF-A0A7C9VQK1-F1
#
_cell.length_a   1.000
_cell.length_b   1.000
_cell.length_c   1.000
_cell.angle_alpha   90.00
_cell.angle_beta   90.00
_cell.angle_gamma   90.00
#
_symmetry.space_group_name_H-M   'P 1'
#
loop_
_entity.id
_entity.type
_entity.pdbx_description
1 polymer ?
#
loop_
_entity_poly.entity_id
_entity_poly.type
_entity_poly.pdbx_seq_one_letter_code
_entity_poly.pdbx_strand_id
1 'polypeptide(L)'
;MEGTPPNIDLALLERKLMDIPGVTAVQDLHVWTVTSGFDAMSCHLVVADISKARDALQNARRVMKDNFGIDHVTIQVEDDVLRAEEAVLHV
;
A
#
# COMPACT_ATOMS: atom_id res chain seq x y z
N MET A 1 11.35 -14.50 9.72
CA MET A 1 10.24 -13.54 9.88
C MET A 1 10.86 -12.17 9.83
N GLU A 2 10.76 -11.50 8.70
CA GLU A 2 11.11 -10.09 8.58
C GLU A 2 9.92 -9.31 9.14
N GLY A 3 10.03 -8.90 10.40
CA GLY A 3 8.97 -8.16 11.07
C GLY A 3 8.91 -6.71 10.60
N THR A 4 7.77 -6.08 10.80
CA THR A 4 7.58 -4.65 10.60
C THR A 4 8.64 -3.85 11.39
N PRO A 5 9.28 -2.83 10.77
CA PRO A 5 10.24 -1.99 11.47
C PRO A 5 9.59 -1.34 12.71
N PRO A 6 10.30 -1.27 13.85
CA PRO A 6 9.71 -0.84 15.13
C PRO A 6 9.23 0.63 15.13
N ASN A 7 9.72 1.43 14.19
CA ASN A 7 9.36 2.84 13.99
C ASN A 7 8.13 3.03 13.08
N ILE A 8 7.56 1.96 12.51
CA ILE A 8 6.41 2.05 11.62
C ILE A 8 5.14 1.60 12.34
N ASP A 9 4.19 2.53 12.46
CA ASP A 9 2.82 2.23 12.85
C ASP A 9 2.01 1.82 11.62
N LEU A 10 1.77 0.51 11.46
CA LEU A 10 1.01 -0.03 10.33
C LEU A 10 -0.43 0.49 10.27
N ALA A 11 -1.08 0.70 11.42
CA ALA A 11 -2.46 1.18 11.43
C ALA A 11 -2.55 2.63 10.94
N LEU A 12 -1.56 3.47 11.33
CA LEU A 12 -1.45 4.82 10.80
C LEU A 12 -1.14 4.82 9.30
N LEU A 13 -0.25 3.95 8.84
CA LEU A 13 0.10 3.80 7.43
C LEU A 13 -1.12 3.41 6.59
N GLU A 14 -1.83 2.36 6.98
CA GLU A 14 -3.05 1.91 6.32
C GLU A 14 -4.08 3.04 6.24
N ARG A 15 -4.30 3.74 7.36
CA ARG A 15 -5.21 4.89 7.39
C ARG A 15 -4.78 6.00 6.43
N LYS A 16 -3.48 6.31 6.34
CA LYS A 16 -2.98 7.34 5.42
C LYS A 16 -3.16 6.98 3.96
N LEU A 17 -3.04 5.71 3.62
CA LEU A 17 -3.36 5.21 2.27
C LEU A 17 -4.87 5.28 2.01
N MET A 18 -5.71 4.92 2.98
CA MET A 18 -7.17 5.03 2.90
C MET A 18 -7.67 6.48 2.78
N ASP A 19 -6.93 7.46 3.31
CA ASP A 19 -7.26 8.89 3.20
C ASP A 19 -7.02 9.45 1.76
N ILE A 20 -6.38 8.67 0.87
CA ILE A 20 -6.14 9.08 -0.52
C ILE A 20 -7.48 9.11 -1.28
N PRO A 21 -7.83 10.22 -1.95
CA PRO A 21 -9.08 10.30 -2.70
C PRO A 21 -9.23 9.17 -3.73
N GLY A 22 -10.34 8.45 -3.64
CA GLY A 22 -10.69 7.35 -4.54
C GLY A 22 -10.19 5.98 -4.11
N VAL A 23 -9.38 5.87 -3.05
CA VAL A 23 -9.01 4.58 -2.44
C VAL A 23 -10.17 4.06 -1.60
N THR A 24 -10.50 2.78 -1.75
CA THR A 24 -11.64 2.12 -1.08
C THR A 24 -11.20 1.00 -0.14
N ALA A 25 -10.01 0.42 -0.35
CA ALA A 25 -9.42 -0.55 0.55
C ALA A 25 -7.89 -0.59 0.38
N VAL A 26 -7.21 -1.03 1.43
CA VAL A 26 -5.80 -1.42 1.42
C VAL A 26 -5.75 -2.87 1.89
N GLN A 27 -5.06 -3.72 1.14
CA GLN A 27 -4.92 -5.14 1.46
C GLN A 27 -3.48 -5.59 1.31
N ASP A 28 -3.16 -6.74 1.89
CA ASP A 28 -1.83 -7.35 1.83
C ASP A 28 -0.68 -6.37 2.17
N LEU A 29 -0.94 -5.46 3.12
CA LEU A 29 0.01 -4.43 3.52
C LEU A 29 1.15 -5.04 4.32
N HIS A 30 2.34 -4.99 3.74
CA HIS A 30 3.56 -5.48 4.33
C HIS A 30 4.62 -4.38 4.34
N VAL A 31 5.31 -4.25 5.47
CA VAL A 31 6.48 -3.37 5.61
C VAL A 31 7.58 -4.18 6.28
N TRP A 32 8.80 -4.08 5.76
CA TRP A 32 9.96 -4.79 6.28
C TRP A 32 11.25 -3.97 6.10
N THR A 33 12.28 -4.31 6.86
CA THR A 33 13.62 -3.74 6.71
C THR A 33 14.48 -4.67 5.87
N VAL A 34 14.93 -4.23 4.70
CA VAL A 34 15.82 -5.00 3.82
C VAL A 34 17.27 -4.98 4.36
N THR A 35 17.73 -3.80 4.81
CA THR A 35 19.00 -3.60 5.53
C THR A 35 18.91 -2.34 6.39
N SER A 36 19.87 -2.11 7.28
CA SER A 36 19.86 -0.96 8.20
C SER A 36 19.62 0.36 7.46
N GLY A 37 18.51 1.04 7.79
CA GLY A 37 18.11 2.31 7.18
C GLY A 37 17.44 2.19 5.81
N PHE A 38 17.11 0.98 5.37
CA PHE A 38 16.42 0.72 4.10
C PHE A 38 15.18 -0.13 4.34
N ASP A 39 14.07 0.56 4.57
CA ASP A 39 12.75 -0.03 4.71
C ASP A 39 12.04 -0.11 3.35
N ALA A 40 11.21 -1.13 3.18
CA ALA A 40 10.44 -1.42 1.98
C ALA A 40 8.98 -1.71 2.34
N MET A 41 8.07 -1.46 1.40
CA MET A 41 6.63 -1.72 1.57
C MET A 41 6.02 -2.33 0.31
N SER A 42 5.10 -3.27 0.49
CA SER A 42 4.18 -3.73 -0.54
C SER A 42 2.74 -3.72 -0.06
N CYS A 43 1.80 -3.42 -0.97
CA CYS A 43 0.37 -3.55 -0.70
C CYS A 43 -0.46 -3.62 -1.99
N HIS A 44 -1.72 -4.01 -1.82
CA HIS A 44 -2.78 -3.91 -2.81
C HIS A 44 -3.63 -2.68 -2.46
N LEU A 45 -3.74 -1.74 -3.39
CA LEU A 45 -4.48 -0.50 -3.24
C LEU A 45 -5.71 -0.54 -4.14
N VAL A 46 -6.88 -0.69 -3.53
CA VAL A 46 -8.15 -0.79 -4.26
C VAL A 46 -8.69 0.62 -4.47
N VAL A 47 -9.07 0.95 -5.71
CA VAL A 47 -9.63 2.24 -6.10
C VAL A 47 -11.04 2.09 -6.66
N ALA A 48 -11.88 3.10 -6.42
CA ALA A 48 -13.26 3.12 -6.94
C ALA A 48 -13.34 3.33 -8.46
N ASP A 49 -12.31 3.93 -9.06
CA ASP A 49 -12.22 4.19 -10.50
C ASP A 49 -10.81 3.88 -10.99
N ILE A 50 -10.66 2.76 -11.71
CA ILE A 50 -9.36 2.30 -12.22
C ILE A 50 -8.72 3.31 -13.19
N SER A 51 -9.51 4.19 -13.83
CA SER A 51 -8.96 5.26 -14.68
C SER A 51 -8.16 6.30 -13.89
N LYS A 52 -8.36 6.36 -12.56
CA LYS A 52 -7.62 7.22 -11.62
C LYS A 52 -6.46 6.51 -10.92
N ALA A 53 -6.17 5.25 -11.27
CA ALA A 53 -5.11 4.46 -10.65
C ALA A 53 -3.75 5.17 -10.61
N ARG A 54 -3.40 5.91 -11.68
CA ARG A 54 -2.15 6.67 -11.73
C ARG A 54 -2.05 7.73 -10.63
N ASP A 55 -3.13 8.48 -10.39
CA ASP A 55 -3.14 9.56 -9.39
C ASP A 55 -3.09 8.97 -7.98
N ALA A 56 -3.84 7.88 -7.74
CA ALA A 56 -3.80 7.14 -6.48
C ALA A 56 -2.40 6.60 -6.19
N LEU A 57 -1.75 5.97 -7.18
CA LEU A 57 -0.39 5.44 -7.06
C LEU A 57 0.64 6.56 -6.76
N GLN A 58 0.53 7.71 -7.42
CA GLN A 58 1.41 8.85 -7.15
C GLN A 58 1.24 9.39 -5.73
N ASN A 59 0.00 9.51 -5.26
CA ASN A 59 -0.29 9.95 -3.90
C ASN A 59 0.20 8.94 -2.85
N ALA A 60 0.00 7.63 -3.09
CA ALA A 60 0.47 6.58 -2.19
C ALA A 60 1.99 6.61 -2.05
N ARG A 61 2.72 6.68 -3.17
CA ARG A 61 4.19 6.81 -3.15
C ARG A 61 4.65 8.06 -2.39
N ARG A 62 3.92 9.17 -2.52
CA ARG A 62 4.22 10.41 -1.80
C ARG A 62 3.96 10.26 -0.30
N VAL A 63 2.84 9.68 0.10
CA VAL A 63 2.53 9.38 1.52
C VAL A 63 3.63 8.53 2.13
N MET A 64 4.04 7.45 1.44
CA MET A 64 5.09 6.56 1.92
C MET A 64 6.43 7.29 2.14
N LYS A 65 6.81 8.14 1.20
CA LYS A 65 8.03 8.96 1.30
C LYS A 65 7.92 10.02 2.39
N ASP A 66 6.90 10.87 2.32
CA ASP A 66 6.80 12.10 3.12
C ASP A 66 6.44 11.81 4.59
N ASN A 67 5.65 10.75 4.85
CA ASN A 67 5.18 10.43 6.21
C ASN A 67 5.94 9.30 6.89
N PHE A 68 6.51 8.36 6.11
CA PHE A 68 7.13 7.15 6.66
C PHE A 68 8.61 6.98 6.25
N GLY A 69 9.12 7.81 5.33
CA GLY A 69 10.51 7.70 4.85
C GLY A 69 10.79 6.46 4.00
N ILE A 70 9.75 5.81 3.46
CA ILE A 70 9.87 4.57 2.68
C ILE A 70 9.85 4.91 1.19
N ASP A 71 11.00 4.81 0.54
CA ASP A 71 11.17 5.08 -0.89
C ASP A 71 10.96 3.83 -1.77
N HIS A 72 11.25 2.63 -1.24
CA HIS A 72 11.13 1.37 -1.98
C HIS A 72 9.76 0.77 -1.78
N VAL A 73 8.85 1.04 -2.72
CA VAL A 73 7.45 0.63 -2.62
C VAL A 73 6.99 -0.09 -3.89
N THR A 74 6.31 -1.22 -3.70
CA THR A 74 5.64 -1.97 -4.77
C THR A 74 4.15 -1.98 -4.48
N ILE A 75 3.34 -1.36 -5.32
CA ILE A 75 1.90 -1.21 -5.09
C ILE A 75 1.17 -1.82 -6.28
N GLN A 76 0.37 -2.85 -6.02
CA GLN A 76 -0.61 -3.36 -6.97
C GLN A 76 -1.87 -2.49 -6.85
N VAL A 77 -2.38 -1.98 -7.97
CA VAL A 77 -3.59 -1.15 -7.98
C VAL A 77 -4.72 -1.95 -8.63
N GLU A 78 -5.86 -1.98 -7.96
CA GLU A 78 -7.01 -2.80 -8.33
C GLU A 78 -8.30 -1.98 -8.27
N ASP A 79 -9.34 -2.46 -8.92
CA ASP A 79 -10.72 -2.09 -8.59
C ASP A 79 -11.41 -3.25 -7.87
N ASP A 80 -12.67 -3.05 -7.46
CA ASP A 80 -13.41 -4.10 -6.75
C ASP A 80 -13.60 -5.38 -7.58
N VAL A 81 -13.50 -5.30 -8.92
CA VAL A 81 -13.58 -6.48 -9.80
C VAL A 81 -12.31 -7.31 -9.68
N LEU A 82 -11.14 -6.70 -9.89
CA LEU A 82 -9.83 -7.38 -9.76
C LEU A 82 -9.62 -7.93 -8.35
N ARG A 83 -10.00 -7.15 -7.33
CA ARG A 83 -9.95 -7.57 -5.93
C ARG A 83 -10.78 -8.83 -5.66
N ALA A 84 -11.99 -8.90 -6.24
CA ALA A 84 -12.85 -10.06 -6.09
C ALA A 84 -12.31 -11.29 -6.83
N GLU A 85 -11.67 -11.11 -7.99
CA GLU A 85 -11.01 -12.20 -8.73
C GLU A 85 -9.86 -12.82 -7.93
N GLU A 86 -9.04 -12.00 -7.25
CA GLU A 86 -7.95 -12.49 -6.40
C GLU A 86 -8.47 -13.31 -5.20
N ALA A 87 -9.54 -12.85 -4.55
CA ALA A 87 -10.16 -13.56 -3.43
C ALA A 87 -10.65 -14.98 -3.81
N VAL A 88 -10.93 -15.21 -5.09
CA VAL A 88 -11.34 -16.52 -5.62
C VAL A 88 -10.14 -17.43 -5.95
N LEU A 89 -8.95 -16.87 -6.16
CA LEU A 89 -7.73 -17.63 -6.49
C LEU A 89 -6.99 -18.17 -5.25
N HIS A 90 -7.22 -17.61 -4.07
CA HIS A 90 -6.57 -18.00 -2.81
C HIS A 90 -7.28 -19.17 -2.08
N VAL A 91 -7.79 -20.16 -2.84
CA VAL A 91 -8.39 -21.41 -2.32
C VAL A 91 -7.34 -22.50 -2.18
#